data_AF-A0A197KDY6-F1
#
_entry.id   AF-A0A197KDY6-F1
#
_cell.length_a   1.000
_cell.length_b   1.000
_cell.length_c   1.000
_cell.angle_alpha   90.00
_cell.angle_beta   90.00
_cell.angle_gamma   90.00
#
_symmetry.space_group_name_H-M   'P 1'
#
loop_
_entity.id
_entity.type
_entity.pdbx_description
1 polymer ?
#
loop_
_entity_poly.entity_id
_entity_poly.type
_entity_poly.pdbx_seq_one_letter_code
_entity_poly.pdbx_strand_id
1 'polypeptide(L)'
;MKQKKNSFASFINEMVSNSSVTIINETSADIHARVTTTASGGNVGFYDISPGESEWWWRSDMQVAFVLRDDTGATETFVVKAGATYTIS
;
A
#
# COMPACT_ATOMS: atom_id res chain seq x y z
N MET A 1 27.53 6.08 -30.29
CA MET A 1 26.29 6.58 -29.65
C MET A 1 25.49 5.39 -29.13
N LYS A 2 25.80 4.90 -27.91
CA LYS A 2 25.13 3.75 -27.29
C LYS A 2 24.42 4.25 -26.03
N GLN A 3 23.09 4.22 -26.03
CA GLN A 3 22.21 3.78 -24.94
C GLN A 3 20.78 4.26 -25.23
N LYS A 4 19.88 3.34 -25.58
CA LYS A 4 18.43 3.61 -25.69
C LYS A 4 17.55 2.37 -25.45
N LYS A 5 18.04 1.39 -24.68
CA LYS A 5 17.30 0.14 -24.41
C LYS A 5 16.88 -0.08 -22.95
N ASN A 6 17.30 0.77 -22.00
CA ASN A 6 16.97 0.61 -20.57
C ASN A 6 15.79 1.47 -20.07
N SER A 7 15.05 2.15 -20.96
CA SER A 7 14.11 3.21 -20.56
C SER A 7 12.66 2.77 -20.37
N PHE A 8 12.19 1.71 -21.03
CA PHE A 8 10.77 1.33 -20.97
C PHE A 8 10.43 0.55 -19.69
N ALA A 9 11.24 -0.44 -19.31
CA ALA A 9 11.01 -1.21 -18.07
C ALA A 9 11.12 -0.33 -16.81
N SER A 10 12.06 0.63 -16.80
CA SER A 10 12.19 1.62 -15.74
C SER A 10 10.94 2.50 -15.65
N PHE A 11 10.42 2.97 -16.79
CA PHE A 11 9.23 3.81 -16.85
C PHE A 11 7.97 3.07 -16.39
N ILE A 12 7.83 1.78 -16.73
CA ILE A 12 6.74 0.94 -16.24
C ILE A 12 6.85 0.75 -14.73
N ASN A 13 8.04 0.45 -14.20
CA ASN A 13 8.24 0.34 -12.74
C ASN A 13 7.95 1.66 -12.01
N GLU A 14 8.28 2.79 -12.61
CA GLU A 14 8.01 4.12 -12.06
C GLU A 14 6.52 4.48 -12.14
N MET A 15 5.81 4.11 -13.21
CA MET A 15 4.35 4.24 -13.29
C MET A 15 3.63 3.32 -12.30
N VAL A 16 4.14 2.10 -12.11
CA VAL A 16 3.64 1.14 -11.13
C VAL A 16 3.83 1.70 -9.72
N SER A 17 5.03 2.19 -9.39
CA SER A 17 5.31 2.78 -8.09
C SER A 17 4.54 4.08 -7.85
N ASN A 18 4.19 4.84 -8.89
CA ASN A 18 3.44 6.09 -8.73
C ASN A 18 1.92 5.90 -8.55
N SER A 19 1.44 4.65 -8.64
CA SER A 19 0.00 4.36 -8.58
C SER A 19 -0.34 3.27 -7.56
N SER A 20 0.54 2.98 -6.60
CA SER A 20 0.24 2.03 -5.51
C SER A 20 0.35 2.70 -4.14
N VAL A 21 -0.53 2.32 -3.22
CA VAL A 21 -0.34 2.55 -1.79
C VAL A 21 0.27 1.29 -1.21
N THR A 22 1.35 1.41 -0.46
CA THR A 22 1.96 0.27 0.25
C THR A 22 1.85 0.47 1.76
N ILE A 23 1.45 -0.56 2.49
CA ILE A 23 1.46 -0.59 3.95
C ILE A 23 2.44 -1.69 4.39
N ILE A 24 3.37 -1.34 5.26
CA ILE A 24 4.37 -2.25 5.86
C ILE A 24 4.00 -2.46 7.33
N ASN A 25 4.02 -3.72 7.77
CA ASN A 25 3.85 -4.07 9.17
C ASN A 25 5.23 -4.24 9.84
N GLU A 26 5.64 -3.28 10.66
CA GLU A 26 6.81 -3.38 11.55
C GLU A 26 6.42 -3.61 13.02
N THR A 27 5.16 -3.93 13.27
CA THR A 27 4.67 -4.28 14.61
C THR A 27 5.10 -5.71 14.99
N SER A 28 4.80 -6.11 16.23
CA SER A 28 5.13 -7.45 16.74
C SER A 28 4.09 -8.54 16.44
N ALA A 29 2.94 -8.17 15.86
CA ALA A 29 1.83 -9.08 15.56
C ALA A 29 1.25 -8.81 14.16
N ASP A 30 0.31 -9.63 13.72
CA ASP A 30 -0.41 -9.37 12.47
C ASP A 30 -1.17 -8.03 12.55
N ILE A 31 -1.30 -7.36 11.41
CA ILE A 31 -2.23 -6.25 11.24
C ILE A 31 -3.23 -6.59 10.14
N HIS A 32 -4.45 -6.09 10.29
CA HIS A 32 -5.50 -6.22 9.29
C HIS A 32 -5.70 -4.85 8.64
N ALA A 33 -5.30 -4.73 7.37
CA ALA A 33 -5.32 -3.47 6.66
C ALA A 33 -6.33 -3.46 5.51
N ARG A 34 -6.98 -2.31 5.31
CA ARG A 34 -7.81 -2.04 4.14
C ARG A 34 -7.60 -0.60 3.67
N VAL A 35 -7.46 -0.42 2.37
CA VAL A 35 -7.49 0.91 1.72
C VAL A 35 -8.80 1.08 0.97
N THR A 36 -9.50 2.21 1.18
CA THR A 36 -10.77 2.51 0.51
C THR A 36 -10.66 2.37 -1.01
N THR A 37 -11.75 1.95 -1.63
CA THR A 37 -11.84 1.70 -3.05
C THR A 37 -12.43 2.92 -3.75
N THR A 38 -12.08 3.15 -5.01
CA THR A 38 -12.81 4.10 -5.87
C THR A 38 -13.94 3.38 -6.61
N ALA A 39 -14.79 4.14 -7.29
CA ALA A 39 -15.96 3.65 -8.04
C ALA A 39 -15.65 2.58 -9.10
N SER A 40 -14.38 2.40 -9.47
CA SER A 40 -13.91 1.52 -10.55
C SER A 40 -13.35 0.16 -10.08
N GLY A 41 -13.43 -0.17 -8.80
CA GLY A 41 -13.12 -1.51 -8.30
C GLY A 41 -12.22 -1.52 -7.06
N GLY A 42 -12.33 -2.62 -6.32
CA GLY A 42 -11.51 -2.93 -5.16
C GLY A 42 -12.21 -3.89 -4.22
N ASN A 43 -11.46 -4.43 -3.27
CA ASN A 43 -11.98 -5.33 -2.26
C ASN A 43 -12.38 -4.54 -1.00
N VAL A 44 -13.51 -4.90 -0.40
CA VAL A 44 -13.98 -4.33 0.88
C VAL A 44 -13.48 -5.10 2.09
N GLY A 45 -12.81 -6.24 1.87
CA GLY A 45 -12.17 -7.04 2.90
C GLY A 45 -10.90 -6.40 3.43
N PHE A 46 -10.56 -6.76 4.66
CA PHE A 46 -9.25 -6.54 5.23
C PHE A 46 -8.27 -7.62 4.73
N TYR A 47 -7.02 -7.23 4.60
CA TYR A 47 -5.91 -8.09 4.25
C TYR A 47 -5.02 -8.24 5.48
N ASP A 48 -4.63 -9.48 5.76
CA ASP A 48 -3.70 -9.80 6.84
C ASP A 48 -2.28 -9.50 6.36
N ILE A 49 -1.54 -8.73 7.16
CA ILE A 49 -0.13 -8.43 6.91
C ILE A 49 0.65 -8.88 8.13
N SER A 50 1.47 -9.91 7.98
CA SER A 50 2.29 -10.42 9.07
C SER A 50 3.47 -9.51 9.42
N PRO A 51 4.06 -9.63 10.63
CA PRO A 51 5.26 -8.88 11.01
C PRO A 51 6.38 -8.98 9.97
N GLY A 52 6.89 -7.83 9.54
CA GLY A 52 7.94 -7.70 8.53
C GLY A 52 7.45 -7.75 7.07
N GLU A 53 6.16 -8.02 6.84
CA GLU A 53 5.58 -8.09 5.50
C GLU A 53 4.92 -6.77 5.09
N SER A 54 4.53 -6.69 3.81
CA SER A 54 3.84 -5.54 3.25
C SER A 54 2.77 -5.96 2.26
N GLU A 55 1.70 -5.16 2.17
CA GLU A 55 0.66 -5.31 1.15
C GLU A 55 0.48 -3.99 0.39
N TRP A 56 -0.01 -4.09 -0.85
CA TRP A 56 -0.13 -2.93 -1.71
C TRP A 56 -1.45 -2.91 -2.51
N TRP A 57 -1.94 -1.69 -2.76
CA TRP A 57 -3.19 -1.46 -3.47
C TRP A 57 -2.98 -0.46 -4.60
N TRP A 58 -3.37 -0.84 -5.82
CA TRP A 58 -3.45 0.08 -6.94
C TRP A 58 -4.43 1.23 -6.65
N ARG A 59 -3.93 2.46 -6.56
CA ARG A 59 -4.72 3.68 -6.37
C ARG A 59 -4.13 4.82 -7.20
N SER A 60 -5.00 5.55 -7.90
CA SER A 60 -4.67 6.76 -8.66
C SER A 60 -4.85 8.04 -7.85
N ASP A 61 -5.64 7.98 -6.78
CA ASP A 61 -6.11 9.13 -6.02
C ASP A 61 -5.90 8.93 -4.52
N MET A 62 -6.04 10.01 -3.74
CA MET A 62 -6.02 9.93 -2.28
C MET A 62 -7.16 9.05 -1.75
N GLN A 63 -6.83 8.20 -0.78
CA GLN A 63 -7.75 7.26 -0.14
C GLN A 63 -7.64 7.35 1.38
N VAL A 64 -8.43 6.54 2.08
CA VAL A 64 -8.30 6.31 3.52
C VAL A 64 -7.88 4.86 3.75
N ALA A 65 -6.91 4.67 4.63
CA ALA A 65 -6.53 3.36 5.16
C ALA A 65 -7.14 3.17 6.54
N PHE A 66 -7.58 1.94 6.80
CA PHE A 66 -7.97 1.43 8.11
C PHE A 66 -7.01 0.29 8.46
N VAL A 67 -6.44 0.34 9.65
CA VAL A 67 -5.52 -0.70 10.15
C VAL A 67 -5.97 -1.12 11.53
N LEU A 68 -6.30 -2.40 11.70
CA LEU A 68 -6.56 -3.01 13.00
C LEU A 68 -5.30 -3.75 13.43
N ARG A 69 -4.87 -3.52 14.67
CA ARG A 69 -3.62 -4.09 15.18
C ARG A 69 -3.90 -5.13 16.26
N ASP A 70 -3.32 -6.31 16.11
CA ASP A 70 -3.49 -7.39 17.09
C ASP A 70 -2.61 -7.20 18.33
N ASP A 71 -1.50 -6.46 18.20
CA ASP A 71 -0.56 -6.23 19.30
C ASP A 71 -1.11 -5.32 20.42
N THR A 72 -1.96 -4.37 20.04
CA THR A 72 -2.49 -3.32 20.92
C THR A 72 -4.00 -3.33 20.99
N GLY A 73 -4.68 -4.02 20.07
CA GLY A 73 -6.13 -3.92 19.85
C GLY A 73 -6.57 -2.57 19.29
N ALA A 74 -5.62 -1.70 18.88
CA ALA A 74 -5.93 -0.38 18.37
C ALA A 74 -6.44 -0.42 16.93
N THR A 75 -7.21 0.60 16.56
CA THR A 75 -7.57 0.87 15.16
C THR A 75 -7.01 2.22 14.75
N GLU A 76 -6.21 2.21 13.70
CA GLU A 76 -5.66 3.42 13.09
C GLU A 76 -6.44 3.75 11.81
N THR A 77 -6.64 5.04 11.56
CA THR A 77 -7.30 5.53 10.34
C THR A 77 -6.59 6.78 9.85
N PHE A 78 -6.09 6.74 8.63
CA PHE A 78 -5.31 7.84 8.06
C PHE A 78 -5.47 7.93 6.55
N VAL A 79 -5.17 9.11 6.02
CA VAL A 79 -5.23 9.37 4.59
C VAL A 79 -3.97 8.83 3.92
N VAL A 80 -4.15 8.11 2.81
CA VAL A 80 -3.07 7.55 2.01
C VAL A 80 -3.04 8.15 0.60
N LYS A 81 -1.84 8.35 0.07
CA LYS A 81 -1.61 8.90 -1.27
C LYS A 81 -1.05 7.82 -2.19
N ALA A 82 -1.51 7.82 -3.44
CA ALA A 82 -0.92 7.04 -4.51
C ALA A 82 0.60 7.27 -4.59
N GLY A 83 1.33 6.17 -4.70
CA GLY A 83 2.80 6.10 -4.74
C GLY A 83 3.52 6.31 -3.41
N ALA A 84 2.81 6.28 -2.29
CA ALA A 84 3.41 6.39 -0.97
C ALA A 84 3.41 5.06 -0.20
N THR A 85 4.41 4.91 0.66
CA THR A 85 4.57 3.81 1.60
C THR A 85 4.29 4.29 3.02
N TYR A 86 3.55 3.49 3.78
CA TYR A 86 3.17 3.76 5.16
C TYR A 86 3.64 2.61 6.04
N THR A 87 4.37 2.93 7.10
CA THR A 87 4.86 1.94 8.08
C THR A 87 4.00 1.99 9.33
N ILE A 88 3.54 0.83 9.78
CA ILE A 88 2.83 0.65 11.06
C ILE A 88 3.82 0.00 12.03
N SER A 89 4.09 0.64 13.17
CA SER A 89 5.07 0.20 14.17
C SER A 89 4.47 0.23 15.56
#